data_AF-A0A5C1AP05-F1
#
_entry.id   AF-A0A5C1AP05-F1
#
_cell.length_a   1.000
_cell.length_b   1.000
_cell.length_c   1.000
_cell.angle_alpha   90.00
_cell.angle_beta   90.00
_cell.angle_gamma   90.00
#
_symmetry.space_group_name_H-M   'P 1'
#
loop_
_entity.id
_entity.type
_entity.pdbx_description
1 polymer ?
#
loop_
_entity_poly.entity_id
_entity_poly.type
_entity_poly.pdbx_seq_one_letter_code
_entity_poly.pdbx_strand_id
1 'polypeptide(L)'
;MQSSTVITLAGRSVFALVAVQGSAVRLRVLSREWETLGLAEGQTVHVDCPGQLDAPMLIGSVETATTGSTFVNLTLPITARRQQVA
;
A
#
# COMPACT_ATOMS: atom_id res chain seq x y z
N MET A 1 -6.07 14.18 3.56
CA MET A 1 -5.94 14.04 5.03
C MET A 1 -4.78 13.09 5.31
N GLN A 2 -3.86 13.44 6.20
CA GLN A 2 -2.76 12.57 6.62
C GLN A 2 -3.02 12.09 8.05
N SER A 3 -2.85 10.80 8.30
CA SER A 3 -2.97 10.19 9.64
C SER A 3 -1.82 9.21 9.86
N SER A 4 -1.29 9.15 11.08
CA SER A 4 -0.33 8.13 11.48
C SER A 4 -1.05 7.00 12.20
N THR A 5 -0.87 5.76 11.74
CA THR A 5 -1.48 4.58 12.36
C THR A 5 -0.60 3.35 12.15
N VAL A 6 -0.89 2.29 12.89
CA VAL A 6 -0.43 0.95 12.54
C VAL A 6 -1.37 0.40 11.46
N ILE A 7 -0.81 -0.20 10.42
CA ILE A 7 -1.52 -0.89 9.35
C ILE A 7 -1.00 -2.32 9.22
N THR A 8 -1.81 -3.23 8.69
CA THR A 8 -1.36 -4.57 8.32
C THR A 8 -1.09 -4.62 6.83
N LEU A 9 0.15 -4.87 6.42
CA LEU A 9 0.57 -5.08 5.04
C LEU A 9 1.01 -6.53 4.86
N ALA A 10 0.35 -7.25 3.95
CA ALA A 10 0.66 -8.67 3.66
C ALA A 10 0.75 -9.52 4.95
N GLY A 11 -0.16 -9.29 5.90
CA GLY A 11 -0.22 -10.00 7.18
C GLY A 11 0.78 -9.55 8.25
N ARG A 12 1.53 -8.46 8.02
CA ARG A 12 2.46 -7.88 9.01
C ARG A 12 2.09 -6.46 9.39
N SER A 13 2.14 -6.17 10.68
CA SER A 13 1.88 -4.84 11.20
C SER A 13 3.09 -3.91 11.02
N VAL A 14 2.86 -2.73 10.45
CA VAL A 14 3.87 -1.67 10.30
C VAL A 14 3.31 -0.32 10.72
N PHE A 15 4.17 0.55 11.27
CA PHE A 15 3.79 1.92 11.54
C PHE A 15 3.91 2.75 10.26
N ALA A 16 2.82 3.40 9.86
CA ALA A 16 2.77 4.16 8.62
C ALA A 16 2.12 5.53 8.82
N LEU A 17 2.67 6.53 8.11
CA LEU A 17 1.93 7.75 7.82
C LEU A 17 1.17 7.54 6.51
N VAL A 18 -0.16 7.54 6.62
CA VAL A 18 -1.10 7.22 5.54
C VAL A 18 -1.69 8.51 4.99
N ALA A 19 -1.64 8.67 3.68
CA ALA A 19 -2.25 9.76 2.95
C ALA A 19 -3.13 9.23 1.83
N VAL A 20 -4.45 9.47 1.89
CA VAL A 20 -5.35 9.17 0.78
C VAL A 20 -5.25 10.29 -0.26
N GLN A 21 -4.94 9.92 -1.50
CA GLN A 21 -4.79 10.82 -2.66
C GLN A 21 -5.66 10.33 -3.82
N GLY A 22 -6.91 10.82 -3.88
CA GLY A 22 -7.87 10.37 -4.89
C GLY A 22 -8.21 8.88 -4.71
N SER A 23 -7.95 8.07 -5.75
CA SER A 23 -8.13 6.61 -5.73
C SER A 23 -6.92 5.82 -5.25
N ALA A 24 -5.85 6.51 -4.85
CA ALA A 24 -4.61 5.90 -4.37
C ALA A 24 -4.38 6.17 -2.88
N VAL A 25 -3.64 5.27 -2.25
CA VAL A 25 -3.15 5.40 -0.87
C VAL A 25 -1.64 5.52 -0.92
N ARG A 26 -1.10 6.61 -0.39
CA ARG A 26 0.34 6.79 -0.23
C ARG A 26 0.72 6.48 1.22
N LEU A 27 1.64 5.56 1.39
CA LEU A 27 2.19 5.16 2.68
C LEU A 27 3.61 5.68 2.80
N ARG A 28 3.97 6.17 3.98
CA ARG A 28 5.35 6.40 4.38
C ARG A 28 5.67 5.52 5.57
N VAL A 29 6.67 4.65 5.40
CA VAL A 29 7.13 3.66 6.38
C VAL A 29 8.64 3.78 6.58
N LEU A 30 9.19 3.14 7.61
CA LEU A 30 10.64 3.06 7.79
C LEU A 30 11.25 2.07 6.79
N SER A 31 12.40 2.41 6.19
CA SER A 31 13.02 1.56 5.16
C SER A 31 13.29 0.14 5.64
N ARG A 32 13.75 -0.02 6.89
CA ARG A 32 13.97 -1.35 7.49
C ARG A 32 12.69 -2.20 7.57
N GLU A 33 11.55 -1.58 7.86
CA GLU A 33 10.28 -2.30 7.96
C GLU A 33 9.84 -2.74 6.57
N TRP A 34 9.99 -1.86 5.58
CA TRP A 34 9.69 -2.18 4.19
C TRP A 34 10.56 -3.33 3.65
N GLU A 35 11.87 -3.28 3.86
CA GLU A 35 12.81 -4.33 3.44
C GLU A 35 12.43 -5.70 4.03
N THR A 36 11.99 -5.74 5.29
CA THR A 36 11.58 -7.01 5.92
C THR A 36 10.30 -7.60 5.34
N LEU A 37 9.46 -6.79 4.67
CA LEU A 37 8.24 -7.25 4.01
C LEU A 37 8.54 -7.93 2.67
N GLY A 38 9.69 -7.63 2.05
CA GLY A 38 10.10 -8.23 0.76
C GLY A 38 9.11 -7.95 -0.38
N LEU A 39 8.43 -6.79 -0.34
CA LEU A 39 7.41 -6.42 -1.31
C LEU A 39 8.02 -5.69 -2.51
N ALA A 40 7.44 -5.90 -3.68
CA ALA A 40 7.91 -5.30 -4.94
C ALA A 40 6.82 -4.48 -5.65
N GLU A 41 7.24 -3.60 -6.56
CA GLU A 41 6.32 -2.92 -7.47
C GLU A 41 5.52 -3.94 -8.31
N GLY A 42 4.25 -3.61 -8.58
CA GLY A 42 3.29 -4.48 -9.29
C GLY A 42 2.69 -5.59 -8.43
N GLN A 43 3.19 -5.84 -7.22
CA GLN A 43 2.64 -6.86 -6.34
C GLN A 43 1.29 -6.43 -5.74
N THR A 44 0.35 -7.36 -5.67
CA THR A 44 -0.90 -7.19 -4.94
C THR A 44 -0.70 -7.47 -3.45
N VAL A 45 -1.16 -6.56 -2.59
CA VAL A 45 -1.09 -6.67 -1.14
C VAL A 45 -2.46 -6.42 -0.50
N HIS A 46 -2.76 -7.11 0.59
CA HIS A 46 -3.90 -6.76 1.43
C HIS A 46 -3.49 -5.67 2.42
N VAL A 47 -4.34 -4.67 2.60
CA VAL A 47 -4.12 -3.57 3.53
C VAL A 47 -5.29 -3.45 4.48
N ASP A 48 -5.03 -3.70 5.75
CA ASP A 48 -6.01 -3.45 6.80
C ASP A 48 -5.65 -2.11 7.45
N CYS A 49 -6.51 -1.11 7.27
CA CYS A 49 -6.30 0.24 7.77
C CYS A 49 -7.59 0.73 8.45
N PRO A 50 -7.54 1.33 9.66
CA PRO A 50 -8.74 1.80 10.33
C PRO A 50 -9.46 2.88 9.48
N GLY A 51 -10.64 2.54 8.96
CA GLY A 51 -11.45 3.45 8.13
C GLY A 51 -11.26 3.32 6.62
N GLN A 52 -10.47 2.35 6.13
CA GLN A 52 -10.47 1.94 4.73
C GLN A 52 -10.84 0.46 4.58
N LEU A 53 -11.48 0.13 3.46
CA LEU A 53 -11.97 -1.21 3.14
C LEU A 53 -10.79 -2.21 3.01
N ASP A 54 -10.97 -3.37 3.63
CA ASP A 54 -10.23 -4.63 3.41
C ASP A 54 -10.31 -5.05 1.95
N ALA A 55 -9.50 -4.41 1.12
CA ALA A 55 -9.40 -4.70 -0.30
C ALA A 55 -7.94 -4.94 -0.68
N PRO A 56 -7.67 -5.93 -1.54
CA PRO A 56 -6.37 -6.05 -2.15
C PRO A 56 -6.05 -4.76 -2.93
N MET A 57 -4.84 -4.25 -2.80
CA MET A 57 -4.28 -3.10 -3.51
C MET A 57 -3.05 -3.52 -4.31
N LEU A 58 -2.77 -2.86 -5.43
CA LEU A 58 -1.52 -3.04 -6.18
C LEU A 58 -0.47 -2.03 -5.71
N ILE A 59 0.78 -2.47 -5.55
CA ILE A 59 1.90 -1.56 -5.34
C ILE A 59 2.24 -0.89 -6.67
N GLY A 60 1.89 0.39 -6.80
CA GLY A 60 2.15 1.18 -8.00
C GLY A 60 3.59 1.67 -8.11
N SER A 61 4.22 2.06 -7.00
CA SER A 61 5.64 2.45 -6.99
C SER A 61 6.24 2.45 -5.57
N VAL A 62 7.56 2.29 -5.49
CA VAL A 62 8.36 2.35 -4.24
C VAL A 62 9.50 3.35 -4.41
N GLU A 63 9.57 4.35 -3.53
CA GLU A 63 10.63 5.36 -3.52
C GLU A 63 11.33 5.39 -2.16
N THR A 64 12.65 5.20 -2.14
CA THR A 64 13.44 5.27 -0.91
C THR A 64 14.08 6.65 -0.78
N ALA A 65 13.77 7.36 0.31
CA ALA A 65 14.41 8.63 0.62
C ALA A 65 15.73 8.41 1.38
N THR A 66 16.69 9.31 1.16
CA THR A 66 17.99 9.34 1.89
C THR A 66 17.84 9.49 3.41
N THR A 67 16.65 9.85 3.88
CA THR A 67 16.30 10.03 5.30
C THR A 67 15.84 8.74 6.00
N GLY A 68 16.02 7.57 5.39
CA GLY A 68 15.63 6.28 5.97
C GLY A 68 14.12 6.01 5.99
N SER A 69 13.36 6.77 5.18
CA SER A 69 11.93 6.55 4.94
C SER A 69 11.72 5.95 3.55
N THR A 70 10.74 5.05 3.43
CA THR A 70 10.27 4.52 2.16
C THR A 70 8.84 4.99 1.91
N PHE A 71 8.58 5.47 0.70
CA PHE A 71 7.26 5.86 0.22
C PHE A 71 6.72 4.79 -0.71
N VAL A 72 5.50 4.33 -0.43
CA VAL A 72 4.83 3.28 -1.20
C VAL A 72 3.52 3.83 -1.69
N ASN A 73 3.32 3.82 -3.00
CA ASN A 73 2.06 4.20 -3.62
C ASN A 73 1.27 2.93 -3.89
N LEU A 74 0.08 2.84 -3.31
CA LEU A 74 -0.86 1.75 -3.51
C LEU A 74 -2.03 2.24 -4.35
N THR A 75 -2.40 1.47 -5.37
CA THR A 75 -3.53 1.75 -6.26
C THR A 75 -4.58 0.66 -6.12
N LEU A 76 -5.86 1.04 -6.15
CA LEU A 76 -6.95 0.06 -6.15
C LEU A 76 -6.88 -0.78 -7.45
N PRO A 77 -7.07 -2.11 -7.39
CA PRO A 77 -7.14 -2.92 -8.58
C PRO A 77 -8.42 -2.56 -9.35
N ILE A 78 -8.27 -2.11 -10.60
CA ILE A 78 -9.37 -2.10 -11.56
C ILE A 78 -9.49 -3.52 -12.09
N THR A 79 -10.16 -4.40 -11.35
CA THR A 79 -10.47 -5.74 -11.86
C THR A 79 -11.63 -5.61 -12.86
N ALA A 80 -11.35 -5.17 -14.08
CA ALA A 80 -12.30 -5.25 -15.18
C ALA A 80 -12.42 -6.71 -15.59
N ARG A 81 -13.40 -7.43 -15.03
CA ARG A 81 -13.78 -8.74 -15.57
C ARG A 81 -14.31 -8.50 -16.99
N ARG A 82 -13.54 -8.91 -18.00
CA ARG A 82 -14.07 -9.06 -19.37
C ARG A 82 -15.18 -10.10 -19.28
N GLN A 83 -16.45 -9.68 -19.40
CA GLN A 83 -17.52 -10.61 -19.70
C GLN A 83 -17.19 -11.22 -21.06
N GLN A 84 -16.66 -12.43 -21.06
CA GLN A 84 -16.65 -13.26 -22.24
C GLN A 84 -18.06 -13.84 -22.35
N VAL A 85 -18.92 -13.15 -23.11
CA VAL A 85 -20.15 -13.75 -23.62
C VAL A 85 -19.72 -14.58 -24.83
N ALA A 86 -19.69 -15.90 -24.68
CA ALA A 86 -19.81 -16.89 -25.75
C ALA A 86 -20.24 -18.23 -25.12
#